data_AF-A0A522Q3F4-F1
#
_entry.id   AF-A0A522Q3F4-F1
#
_cell.length_a   1.000
_cell.length_b   1.000
_cell.length_c   1.000
_cell.angle_alpha   90.00
_cell.angle_beta   90.00
_cell.angle_gamma   90.00
#
_symmetry.space_group_name_H-M   'P 1'
#
loop_
_entity.id
_entity.type
_entity.pdbx_description
1 polymer ?
#
loop_
_entity_poly.entity_id
_entity_poly.type
_entity_poly.pdbx_seq_one_letter_code
_entity_poly.pdbx_strand_id
1 'polypeptide(L)' 'MAASLTEFVEALQNLITKFENDKAYYLSKNYPETQARIGFIDPLFRALGWDIENQVGLSLGWLSFGPIGATLQSIV' A
#
# COMPACT_ATOMS: atom_id res chain seq x y z
N MET A 1 10.18 -5.60 8.13
CA MET A 1 11.46 -5.14 7.58
C MET A 1 11.11 -3.97 6.67
N ALA A 2 11.49 -2.74 7.00
CA ALA A 2 11.14 -1.59 6.17
C ALA A 2 11.83 -1.73 4.82
N ALA A 3 11.10 -1.54 3.71
CA ALA A 3 11.70 -1.55 2.39
C ALA A 3 12.79 -0.48 2.34
N SER A 4 14.01 -0.88 2.00
CA SER A 4 15.09 0.04 1.71
C SER A 4 14.76 0.85 0.47
N LEU A 5 15.32 2.06 0.36
CA LEU A 5 15.10 2.94 -0.81
C LEU A 5 15.33 2.20 -2.13
N THR A 6 16.33 1.33 -2.18
CA THR A 6 16.67 0.51 -3.35
C THR A 6 15.53 -0.43 -3.75
N GLU A 7 14.95 -1.16 -2.80
CA GLU A 7 13.82 -2.07 -3.04
C GLU A 7 12.59 -1.30 -3.53
N PHE A 8 12.33 -0.12 -2.96
CA PHE A 8 11.25 0.76 -3.42
C PHE A 8 11.47 1.20 -4.87
N VAL A 9 12.68 1.66 -5.21
CA VAL A 9 13.02 2.13 -6.56
C VAL A 9 12.87 0.99 -7.57
N GLU A 10 13.30 -0.23 -7.24
CA GLU A 10 13.14 -1.39 -8.10
C GLU A 10 11.66 -1.74 -8.33
N ALA A 11 10.86 -1.77 -7.25
CA ALA A 11 9.42 -2.00 -7.36
C ALA A 11 8.72 -0.93 -8.21
N LEU A 12 9.12 0.34 -8.05
CA LEU A 12 8.58 1.44 -8.84
C LEU A 12 8.95 1.32 -10.32
N GLN A 13 10.20 0.98 -10.64
CA GLN A 13 10.65 0.76 -12.02
C GLN A 13 9.86 -0.37 -12.70
N ASN A 14 9.57 -1.45 -11.97
CA ASN A 14 8.75 -2.55 -12.48
C ASN A 14 7.32 -2.10 -12.78
N LEU A 15 6.71 -1.28 -11.91
CA LEU A 15 5.37 -0.72 -12.14
C LEU A 15 5.35 0.22 -13.35
N ILE A 16 6.35 1.10 -13.48
CA ILE A 16 6.47 2.01 -14.64
C ILE A 16 6.63 1.20 -15.94
N THR A 17 7.54 0.23 -15.96
CA THR A 17 7.79 -0.61 -17.15
C THR A 17 6.53 -1.35 -17.58
N LYS A 18 5.82 -1.96 -16.62
CA LYS A 18 4.53 -2.59 -16.87
C LYS A 18 3.52 -1.61 -17.46
N PHE A 19 3.40 -0.41 -16.88
CA PHE A 19 2.47 0.60 -17.36
C PHE A 19 2.76 1.03 -18.80
N GLU A 20 4.03 1.28 -19.14
CA GLU A 20 4.42 1.71 -20.47
C GLU A 20 4.21 0.61 -21.54
N ASN A 21 4.40 -0.67 -21.19
CA ASN A 21 4.18 -1.78 -22.11
C ASN A 21 2.73 -1.88 -22.61
N ASP A 22 1.75 -1.58 -21.76
CA ASP A 22 0.32 -1.73 -22.06
C ASP A 22 -0.48 -0.42 -21.87
N LYS A 23 0.20 0.73 -22.02
CA LYS A 23 -0.34 2.07 -21.76
C LYS A 23 -1.66 2.35 -22.45
N ALA A 24 -1.81 1.92 -23.69
CA ALA A 24 -3.04 2.10 -24.46
C ALA A 24 -4.24 1.39 -23.81
N TYR A 25 -4.02 0.21 -23.23
CA TYR A 25 -5.05 -0.53 -22.51
C TYR A 25 -5.37 0.15 -21.18
N TYR A 26 -4.35 0.52 -20.39
CA TYR A 26 -4.55 1.14 -19.08
C TYR A 26 -5.20 2.53 -19.13
N LEU A 27 -5.06 3.25 -20.24
CA LEU A 27 -5.74 4.53 -20.48
C LEU A 27 -7.11 4.37 -21.14
N SER A 28 -7.50 3.16 -21.51
CA SER A 28 -8.78 2.90 -22.16
C SER A 28 -9.92 2.83 -21.15
N LYS A 29 -11.16 3.04 -21.64
CA LYS A 29 -12.38 2.82 -20.84
C LYS A 29 -12.59 1.35 -20.44
N ASN A 30 -11.84 0.43 -21.05
CA ASN A 30 -11.95 -1.00 -20.80
C ASN A 30 -11.11 -1.44 -19.59
N TYR A 31 -10.37 -0.51 -18.97
CA TYR A 31 -9.60 -0.77 -17.77
C TYR A 31 -10.30 -0.17 -16.54
N PRO A 32 -10.99 -0.99 -15.72
CA PRO A 32 -11.75 -0.50 -14.58
C PRO A 32 -10.86 -0.11 -13.41
N GLU A 33 -11.36 0.80 -12.57
CA GLU A 33 -10.68 1.30 -11.35
C GLU A 33 -10.19 0.16 -10.45
N THR A 34 -11.00 -0.89 -10.27
CA THR A 34 -10.63 -2.02 -9.41
C THR A 34 -9.37 -2.74 -9.91
N GLN A 35 -9.18 -2.84 -11.23
CA GLN A 35 -7.95 -3.41 -11.79
C GLN A 35 -6.77 -2.46 -11.64
N ALA A 36 -6.97 -1.13 -11.76
CA ALA A 36 -5.94 -0.13 -11.48
C ALA A 36 -5.46 -0.20 -10.03
N ARG A 37 -6.42 -0.40 -9.11
CA ARG A 37 -6.15 -0.55 -7.68
C ARG A 37 -5.24 -1.73 -7.40
N ILE A 38 -5.66 -2.93 -7.81
CA ILE A 38 -4.92 -4.18 -7.58
C ILE A 38 -3.60 -4.21 -8.37
N GLY A 39 -3.62 -3.65 -9.58
CA GLY A 39 -2.54 -3.77 -10.54
C GLY A 39 -1.39 -2.76 -10.38
N PHE A 40 -1.66 -1.61 -9.75
CA PHE A 40 -0.70 -0.51 -9.61
C PHE A 40 -0.73 0.18 -8.25
N ILE A 41 -1.92 0.55 -7.75
CA ILE A 41 -2.05 1.38 -6.55
C ILE A 41 -1.66 0.59 -5.28
N ASP A 42 -2.22 -0.60 -5.07
CA ASP A 42 -1.90 -1.43 -3.91
C ASP A 42 -0.42 -1.87 -3.92
N PRO A 43 0.17 -2.30 -5.06
CA PRO A 43 1.62 -2.54 -5.16
C PRO A 43 2.47 -1.32 -4.81
N LEU A 44 2.11 -0.11 -5.28
CA LEU A 44 2.86 1.11 -5.01
C LEU A 44 2.89 1.42 -3.50
N PHE A 45 1.73 1.36 -2.84
CA PHE A 45 1.65 1.62 -1.41
C PHE A 45 2.35 0.54 -0.58
N ARG A 46 2.24 -0.73 -0.96
CA ARG A 46 3.02 -1.80 -0.32
C ARG A 46 4.53 -1.57 -0.45
N ALA A 47 5.00 -1.11 -1.60
CA ALA A 47 6.41 -0.75 -1.80
C ALA A 47 6.85 0.42 -0.90
N LEU A 48 5.94 1.34 -0.56
CA LEU A 48 6.15 2.40 0.42
C LEU A 48 6.08 1.91 1.88
N GLY A 49 5.80 0.63 2.11
CA GLY A 49 5.63 0.05 3.45
C GLY A 49 4.27 0.33 4.08
N TRP A 50 3.27 0.75 3.30
CA TRP A 50 1.90 0.91 3.80
C TRP A 50 1.17 -0.44 3.89
N ASP A 51 0.50 -0.65 5.03
CA ASP A 51 -0.44 -1.76 5.23
C ASP A 51 -1.80 -1.43 4.61
N ILE A 52 -1.92 -1.63 3.29
CA ILE A 52 -3.16 -1.39 2.54
C ILE A 52 -4.31 -2.29 3.01
N GLU A 53 -4.00 -3.48 3.52
CA GLU A 53 -4.99 -4.45 4.01
C GLU A 53 -5.43 -4.15 5.45
N ASN A 54 -4.80 -3.17 6.10
CA ASN A 54 -5.02 -2.83 7.50
C ASN A 54 -5.04 -4.11 8.37
N GLN A 55 -4.09 -5.01 8.14
CA GLN A 55 -3.96 -6.25 8.89
C GLN A 55 -3.76 -5.98 10.38
N VAL A 56 -3.22 -4.81 10.74
CA VAL A 56 -3.07 -4.34 12.12
C VAL A 56 -4.42 -3.90 12.75
N GLY A 57 -5.47 -3.71 11.94
CA GLY A 57 -6.83 -3.41 12.42
C GLY A 57 -7.05 -1.97 12.87
N LEU A 58 -6.25 -1.02 12.38
CA LEU A 58 -6.34 0.40 12.72
C LEU A 58 -7.44 1.09 11.90
N SER A 59 -8.62 1.28 12.49
CA SER A 59 -9.67 2.16 11.96
C SER A 59 -9.49 3.62 12.44
N LEU A 60 -10.12 4.59 11.77
CA LEU A 60 -10.04 6.00 12.18
C LEU A 60 -10.55 6.26 13.62
N GLY A 61 -11.33 5.34 14.19
CA GLY A 61 -11.76 5.36 15.60
C GLY A 61 -10.61 5.23 16.60
N TRP A 62 -9.48 4.65 16.20
CA TRP A 62 -8.29 4.51 17.03
C TRP A 62 -7.61 5.85 17.33
N LEU A 63 -7.72 6.83 16.44
CA LEU A 63 -7.18 8.18 16.65
C LEU A 63 -8.12 9.07 17.48
N SER A 64 -9.42 8.73 17.56
CA SER A 64 -10.39 9.47 18.37
C SER A 64 -10.50 8.96 19.82
N PHE A 65 -10.02 7.75 20.12
CA PHE A 65 -10.01 7.17 21.47
C PHE A 65 -8.73 6.36 21.74
N GLY A 66 -7.56 6.94 21.44
CA GLY A 66 -6.28 6.41 21.91
C GLY A 66 -6.29 6.16 23.42
N PRO A 67 -5.57 5.15 23.92
CA PRO A 67 -5.92 4.48 25.16
C PRO A 67 -5.51 5.33 26.38
N ILE A 68 -6.50 5.84 27.11
CA ILE A 68 -6.34 6.10 28.55
C ILE A 68 -6.49 4.77 29.34
N GLY A 69 -6.23 3.61 28.71
CA GLY A 69 -6.53 2.30 29.30
C GLY A 69 -5.85 1.07 28.70
N ALA A 70 -4.74 1.22 27.96
CA ALA A 70 -3.95 0.09 27.45
C ALA A 70 -2.49 0.28 27.87
N THR A 71 -2.28 0.33 29.19
CA THR A 71 -0.96 0.29 29.81
C THR A 71 -0.42 -1.14 29.83
N LEU A 72 0.85 -1.32 29.46
CA LEU A 72 1.75 -2.43 29.83
C LEU A 72 1.42 -3.84 29.28
N GLN A 73 1.98 -4.17 28.12
CA GLN A 73 2.25 -5.56 27.71
C GLN A 73 3.75 -5.78 27.42
N SER A 74 4.64 -5.12 28.17
CA SER A 74 6.08 -5.47 28.18
C SER A 74 6.82 -5.19 29.50
N ILE A 75 6.10 -5.24 30.63
CA ILE A 75 6.71 -5.51 31.95
C ILE A 75 5.88 -6.61 32.61
N VAL A 76 6.08 -7.84 32.13
CA VAL A 76 6.37 -9.14 32.79
C VAL A 76 6.42 -10.16 31.65
#